data_AF-A0A9X8RLP8-F1
#
_entry.id   AF-A0A9X8RLP8-F1
#
_cell.length_a   1.000
_cell.length_b   1.000
_cell.length_c   1.000
_cell.angle_alpha   90.00
_cell.angle_beta   90.00
_cell.angle_gamma   90.00
#
_symmetry.space_group_name_H-M   'P 1'
#
loop_
_entity.id
_entity.type
_entity.pdbx_description
1 polymer ?
#
loop_
_entity_poly.entity_id
_entity_poly.type
_entity_poly.pdbx_seq_one_letter_code
_entity_poly.pdbx_strand_id
1 'polypeptide(L)'
;MEEYLGHFILIGLGVGYIIVYCFIRNVMDNAKEKEARLERIAERNREKTKVEKAIQKNISMAKCQAFGNSNSDSVILSNNGKISIIHAGFKTAVKKNIEDLVSIKFSMQVSEKNQMRIISIVPTYDKYTFVEKIYLTLIFELNTYEVFYIPQYKNINNADIQEKIKEMERFKLVVENEAAKFKNAKIESNNDIKKDDDDISKISNSLKELQSLKDQEILTEEEFNEKKKVLLEKIK
;
A
#
# COMPACT_ATOMS: atom_id res chain seq x y z
N MET A 1 56.31 53.03 43.94
CA MET A 1 54.86 53.04 43.64
C MET A 1 54.54 52.84 42.16
N GLU A 2 55.46 53.12 41.23
CA GLU A 2 55.21 52.99 39.79
C GLU A 2 55.19 51.53 39.27
N GLU A 3 56.02 50.63 39.80
CA GLU A 3 56.05 49.22 39.36
C GLU A 3 54.76 48.44 39.69
N TYR A 4 54.10 48.76 40.81
CA TYR A 4 52.82 48.15 41.17
C TYR A 4 51.69 48.59 40.24
N LEU A 5 51.67 49.86 39.82
CA LEU A 5 50.64 50.39 38.92
C LEU A 5 50.75 49.75 37.53
N GLY A 6 51.98 49.53 37.04
CA GLY A 6 52.24 48.82 35.79
C GLY A 6 51.76 47.36 35.80
N HIS A 7 51.97 46.64 36.90
CA HIS A 7 51.46 45.28 37.06
C HIS A 7 49.93 45.20 37.15
N PHE A 8 49.27 46.14 37.83
CA PHE A 8 47.80 46.19 37.85
C PHE A 8 47.19 46.48 36.48
N ILE A 9 47.82 47.35 35.68
CA ILE A 9 47.37 47.63 34.30
C ILE A 9 47.55 46.39 33.40
N LEU A 10 48.67 45.67 33.52
CA LEU A 10 48.92 44.43 32.78
C LEU A 10 47.94 43.32 33.14
N ILE A 11 47.63 43.14 34.43
CA ILE A 11 46.63 42.16 34.90
C ILE A 11 45.24 42.57 34.41
N GLY A 12 44.87 43.85 34.47
CA GLY A 12 43.60 44.36 33.98
C GLY A 12 43.40 44.14 32.47
N LEU A 13 44.45 44.38 31.67
CA LEU A 13 44.44 44.12 30.23
C LEU A 13 44.36 42.60 29.92
N GLY A 14 45.09 41.77 30.67
CA GLY A 14 45.03 40.31 30.52
C GLY A 14 43.65 39.74 30.82
N VAL A 15 43.02 40.17 31.93
CA VAL A 15 41.67 39.74 32.30
C VAL A 15 40.62 40.28 31.32
N GLY A 16 40.74 41.54 30.89
CA GLY A 16 39.87 42.12 29.87
C GLY A 16 39.92 41.36 28.54
N TYR A 17 41.12 40.98 28.10
CA TYR A 17 41.31 40.17 26.90
C TYR A 17 40.67 38.79 27.02
N ILE A 18 40.83 38.12 28.17
CA ILE A 18 40.22 36.81 28.42
C ILE A 18 38.68 36.89 28.40
N ILE A 19 38.10 37.92 29.01
CA ILE A 19 36.64 38.10 29.03
C ILE A 19 36.09 38.32 27.61
N VAL A 20 36.74 39.18 26.82
CA VAL A 20 36.35 39.43 25.43
C VAL A 20 36.50 38.17 24.58
N TYR A 21 37.60 37.43 24.75
CA TYR A 21 37.84 36.16 24.07
C TYR A 21 36.77 35.11 24.39
N CYS A 22 36.41 34.94 25.68
CA CYS A 22 35.34 34.04 26.10
C CYS A 22 33.97 34.44 25.53
N PHE A 23 33.69 35.75 25.47
CA PHE A 23 32.42 36.24 24.92
C PHE A 23 32.31 35.97 23.41
N ILE A 24 33.37 36.25 22.64
CA ILE A 24 33.42 35.98 21.19
C ILE A 24 33.26 34.48 20.93
N ARG A 25 33.93 33.64 21.71
CA ARG A 25 33.88 32.18 21.56
C ARG A 25 32.49 31.62 21.86
N ASN A 26 31.83 32.09 22.92
CA ASN A 26 30.44 31.71 23.23
C ASN A 26 29.45 32.13 22.14
N VAL A 27 29.62 33.33 21.55
CA VAL A 27 28.77 33.79 20.45
C VAL A 27 28.98 32.93 19.19
N MET A 28 30.24 32.59 18.87
CA MET A 28 30.57 31.71 17.75
C MET A 28 30.02 30.29 17.93
N ASP A 29 30.14 29.71 19.12
CA ASP A 29 29.64 28.36 19.39
C ASP A 29 28.10 28.31 19.30
N ASN A 30 27.42 29.35 19.77
CA ASN A 30 25.96 29.48 19.66
C ASN A 30 25.50 29.72 18.20
N ALA A 31 26.30 30.44 17.39
CA ALA A 31 26.05 30.61 15.97
C ALA A 31 26.22 29.30 15.19
N LYS A 32 27.30 28.55 15.46
CA LYS A 32 27.52 27.21 14.88
C LYS A 32 26.43 26.22 15.25
N GLU A 33 25.93 26.26 16.48
CA GLU A 33 24.82 25.39 16.90
C GLU A 33 23.52 25.76 16.17
N LYS A 34 23.25 27.06 15.96
CA LYS A 34 22.10 27.52 15.17
C LYS A 34 22.21 27.11 13.70
N GLU A 35 23.38 27.23 13.08
CA GLU A 35 23.63 26.77 11.71
C GLU A 35 23.44 25.26 11.58
N ALA A 36 24.01 24.46 12.48
CA ALA A 36 23.83 23.01 12.50
C ALA A 36 22.38 22.59 12.76
N ARG A 37 21.59 23.39 13.49
CA ARG A 37 20.14 23.18 13.65
C ARG A 37 19.38 23.51 12.36
N LEU A 38 19.72 24.62 11.70
CA LEU A 38 19.12 25.03 10.42
C LEU A 38 19.43 24.05 9.30
N GLU A 39 20.66 23.53 9.23
CA GLU A 39 21.07 22.53 8.25
C GLU A 39 20.32 21.21 8.46
N ARG A 40 20.16 20.75 9.71
CA ARG A 40 19.32 19.58 10.05
C ARG A 40 17.82 19.79 9.76
N ILE A 41 17.34 21.03 9.76
CA ILE A 41 15.96 21.35 9.37
C ILE A 41 15.85 21.37 7.83
N ALA A 42 16.83 21.95 7.14
CA ALA A 42 16.88 22.00 5.68
C ALA A 42 17.04 20.60 5.07
N GLU A 43 17.85 19.73 5.67
CA GLU A 43 18.03 18.33 5.24
C GLU A 43 16.75 17.52 5.44
N ARG A 44 16.08 17.66 6.60
CA ARG A 44 14.75 17.09 6.83
C ARG A 44 13.71 17.57 5.83
N ASN A 45 13.74 18.85 5.47
CA ASN A 45 12.83 19.41 4.46
C ASN A 45 13.15 18.87 3.06
N ARG A 46 14.43 18.72 2.68
CA ARG A 46 14.85 18.12 1.41
C ARG A 46 14.45 16.64 1.30
N GLU A 47 14.58 15.86 2.37
CA GLU A 47 14.09 14.48 2.41
C GLU A 47 12.56 14.41 2.26
N LYS A 48 11.83 15.25 3.00
CA LYS A 48 10.36 15.36 2.85
C LYS A 48 9.97 15.63 1.40
N THR A 49 10.63 16.58 0.72
CA THR A 49 10.33 16.90 -0.69
C THR A 49 10.64 15.74 -1.65
N LYS A 50 11.67 14.92 -1.39
CA LYS A 50 11.97 13.73 -2.21
C LYS A 50 10.93 12.63 -2.01
N VAL A 51 10.52 12.39 -0.76
CA VAL A 51 9.48 11.41 -0.43
C VAL A 51 8.13 11.86 -0.98
N GLU A 52 7.77 13.14 -0.84
CA GLU A 52 6.57 13.74 -1.42
C GLU A 52 6.54 13.63 -2.95
N LYS A 53 7.67 13.86 -3.64
CA LYS A 53 7.76 13.67 -5.11
C LYS A 53 7.62 12.21 -5.53
N ALA A 54 8.20 11.27 -4.77
CA ALA A 54 8.03 9.84 -5.02
C ALA A 54 6.58 9.39 -4.79
N ILE A 55 5.91 9.97 -3.79
CA ILE A 55 4.49 9.77 -3.51
C ILE A 55 3.63 10.37 -4.63
N GLN A 56 3.88 11.62 -5.06
CA GLN A 56 3.15 12.23 -6.19
C GLN A 56 3.27 11.42 -7.48
N LYS A 57 4.45 10.84 -7.77
CA LYS A 57 4.64 9.94 -8.92
C LYS A 57 3.87 8.62 -8.78
N ASN A 58 3.67 8.12 -7.56
CA ASN A 58 2.81 6.95 -7.32
C ASN A 58 1.31 7.33 -7.38
N ILE A 59 0.94 8.54 -6.93
CA ILE A 59 -0.43 9.07 -7.01
C ILE A 59 -0.85 9.31 -8.47
N SER A 60 0.05 9.76 -9.35
CA SER A 60 -0.28 9.93 -10.78
C SER A 60 -0.59 8.62 -11.51
N MET A 61 -0.26 7.46 -10.92
CA MET A 61 -0.63 6.13 -11.42
C MET A 61 -1.61 5.40 -10.50
N ALA A 62 -2.20 6.11 -9.53
CA ALA A 62 -3.13 5.55 -8.57
C ALA A 62 -4.52 5.39 -9.19
N LYS A 63 -5.04 4.17 -9.09
CA LYS A 63 -6.43 3.85 -9.41
C LYS A 63 -7.37 4.30 -8.29
N CYS A 64 -6.93 4.08 -7.05
CA CYS A 64 -7.66 4.47 -5.84
C CYS A 64 -6.67 4.59 -4.66
N GLN A 65 -7.05 5.35 -3.64
CA GLN A 65 -6.24 5.56 -2.43
C GLN A 65 -7.13 5.73 -1.20
N ALA A 66 -6.59 5.36 -0.03
CA ALA A 66 -7.19 5.63 1.27
C ALA A 66 -6.10 6.06 2.27
N PHE A 67 -6.25 7.25 2.85
CA PHE A 67 -5.29 7.83 3.79
C PHE A 67 -5.80 7.78 5.22
N GLY A 68 -4.94 7.29 6.12
CA GLY A 68 -5.13 7.35 7.56
C GLY A 68 -4.63 8.67 8.16
N ASN A 69 -4.68 8.78 9.49
CA ASN A 69 -4.02 9.88 10.21
C ASN A 69 -2.48 9.81 10.09
N SER A 70 -1.80 10.84 10.61
CA SER A 70 -0.33 10.95 10.61
C SER A 70 0.42 9.80 11.28
N ASN A 71 -0.21 9.13 12.25
CA ASN A 71 0.30 7.95 12.96
C ASN A 71 -0.30 6.63 12.45
N SER A 72 -1.04 6.67 11.34
CA SER A 72 -1.61 5.51 10.66
C SER A 72 -0.90 5.27 9.34
N ASP A 73 -0.94 4.03 8.89
CA ASP A 73 -0.59 3.70 7.51
C ASP A 73 -1.56 4.37 6.53
N SER A 74 -1.15 4.45 5.27
CA SER A 74 -1.97 4.84 4.14
C SER A 74 -1.80 3.85 3.00
N VAL A 75 -2.81 3.69 2.16
CA VAL A 75 -2.79 2.69 1.08
C VAL A 75 -3.13 3.29 -0.27
N ILE A 76 -2.43 2.82 -1.29
CA ILE A 76 -2.64 3.21 -2.68
C ILE A 76 -2.72 1.96 -3.53
N LEU A 77 -3.79 1.83 -4.32
CA LEU A 77 -3.91 0.84 -5.38
C LEU A 77 -3.48 1.49 -6.70
N SER A 78 -2.43 0.96 -7.31
CA SER A 78 -1.97 1.40 -8.64
C SER A 78 -2.73 0.70 -9.76
N ASN A 79 -2.74 1.31 -10.95
CA ASN A 79 -3.40 0.76 -12.15
C ASN A 79 -2.91 -0.64 -12.57
N ASN A 80 -1.72 -1.03 -12.14
CA ASN A 80 -1.10 -2.33 -12.41
C ASN A 80 -1.42 -3.42 -11.36
N GLY A 81 -2.42 -3.21 -10.49
CA GLY A 81 -2.83 -4.19 -9.50
C GLY A 81 -1.90 -4.31 -8.29
N LYS A 82 -0.96 -3.36 -8.09
CA LYS A 82 -0.11 -3.31 -6.89
C LYS A 82 -0.71 -2.42 -5.82
N ILE A 83 -0.73 -2.93 -4.59
CA ILE A 83 -1.12 -2.18 -3.39
C ILE A 83 0.15 -1.72 -2.68
N SER A 84 0.32 -0.42 -2.54
CA SER A 84 1.40 0.19 -1.77
C SER A 84 0.88 0.64 -0.41
N ILE A 85 1.47 0.13 0.67
CA ILE A 85 1.21 0.52 2.06
C ILE A 85 2.33 1.47 2.48
N ILE A 86 1.97 2.70 2.82
CA ILE A 86 2.88 3.76 3.24
C ILE A 86 2.77 3.86 4.75
N HIS A 87 3.85 3.53 5.47
CA HIS A 87 3.83 3.58 6.93
C HIS A 87 3.87 5.01 7.46
N ALA A 88 3.25 5.20 8.63
CA ALA A 88 3.24 6.45 9.37
C ALA A 88 4.65 7.07 9.50
N GLY A 89 4.79 8.36 9.17
CA GLY A 89 6.08 9.06 9.25
C GLY A 89 6.98 8.99 8.01
N PHE A 90 6.48 8.45 6.88
CA PHE A 90 7.02 8.65 5.53
C PHE A 90 8.50 8.29 5.31
N LYS A 91 8.90 7.05 5.61
CA LYS A 91 10.25 6.55 5.24
C LYS A 91 10.25 5.25 4.43
N THR A 92 9.20 4.45 4.50
CA THR A 92 9.14 3.13 3.87
C THR A 92 7.73 2.84 3.34
N ALA A 93 7.67 2.28 2.13
CA ALA A 93 6.42 1.77 1.56
C ALA A 93 6.58 0.28 1.22
N VAL A 94 5.68 -0.55 1.75
CA VAL A 94 5.60 -1.98 1.41
C VAL A 94 4.71 -2.14 0.20
N LYS A 95 5.13 -2.95 -0.78
CA LYS A 95 4.33 -3.26 -1.96
C LYS A 95 3.84 -4.70 -1.88
N LYS A 96 2.55 -4.89 -2.12
CA LYS A 96 1.89 -6.20 -2.21
C LYS A 96 1.15 -6.31 -3.53
N ASN A 97 1.04 -7.53 -4.05
CA ASN A 97 0.17 -7.77 -5.19
C ASN A 97 -1.26 -7.95 -4.69
N ILE A 98 -2.22 -7.52 -5.49
CA ILE A 98 -3.64 -7.72 -5.17
C ILE A 98 -4.05 -9.19 -5.16
N GLU A 99 -3.29 -10.05 -5.86
CA GLU A 99 -3.50 -11.50 -5.88
C GLU A 99 -3.29 -12.14 -4.50
N ASP A 100 -2.38 -11.59 -3.69
CA ASP A 100 -2.07 -12.08 -2.36
C ASP A 100 -3.11 -11.62 -1.31
N LEU A 101 -4.07 -10.79 -1.72
CA LEU A 101 -5.08 -10.24 -0.83
C LEU A 101 -6.15 -11.30 -0.53
N VAL A 102 -6.24 -11.68 0.74
CA VAL A 102 -7.25 -12.63 1.22
C VAL A 102 -8.59 -11.91 1.41
N SER A 103 -8.57 -10.76 2.09
CA SER A 103 -9.77 -9.94 2.28
C SER A 103 -9.44 -8.49 2.63
N ILE A 104 -10.41 -7.61 2.41
CA ILE A 104 -10.38 -6.22 2.84
C ILE A 104 -11.63 -5.92 3.66
N LYS A 105 -11.43 -5.32 4.84
CA LYS A 105 -12.51 -5.02 5.78
C LYS A 105 -12.56 -3.53 6.05
N PHE A 106 -13.75 -2.97 5.96
CA PHE A 106 -14.04 -1.62 6.39
C PHE A 106 -14.86 -1.71 7.68
N SER A 107 -14.47 -0.97 8.71
CA SER A 107 -15.10 -1.02 10.03
C SER A 107 -15.04 0.34 10.69
N MET A 108 -15.99 0.61 11.57
CA MET A 108 -16.02 1.86 12.33
C MET A 108 -16.42 1.59 13.77
N GLN A 109 -15.68 2.19 14.69
CA GLN A 109 -16.01 2.24 16.10
C GLN A 109 -16.83 3.49 16.35
N VAL A 110 -18.08 3.27 16.77
CA VAL A 110 -19.01 4.32 17.14
C VAL A 110 -19.39 4.22 18.60
N SER A 111 -19.68 5.37 19.20
CA SER A 111 -20.36 5.49 20.47
C SER A 111 -21.72 6.16 20.22
N GLU A 112 -22.78 5.51 20.67
CA GLU A 112 -24.08 6.14 20.85
C GLU A 112 -24.22 6.46 22.34
N LYS A 113 -25.06 7.44 22.69
CA LYS A 113 -25.33 7.75 24.10
C LYS A 113 -25.79 6.45 24.81
N ASN A 114 -24.92 5.90 25.66
CA ASN A 114 -25.08 4.73 26.54
C ASN A 114 -24.86 3.28 26.01
N GLN A 115 -24.46 2.99 24.76
CA GLN A 115 -24.04 1.61 24.38
C GLN A 115 -23.00 1.60 23.23
N MET A 116 -22.04 0.66 23.27
CA MET A 116 -21.10 0.38 22.17
C MET A 116 -21.65 -0.80 21.33
N ARG A 117 -21.83 -0.63 20.01
CA ARG A 117 -22.28 -1.70 19.10
C ARG A 117 -21.35 -1.84 17.90
N ILE A 118 -21.05 -3.08 17.51
CA ILE A 118 -20.38 -3.41 16.24
C ILE A 118 -21.48 -3.74 15.24
N ILE A 119 -21.73 -2.88 14.26
CA ILE A 119 -22.78 -3.10 13.25
C ILE A 119 -22.13 -3.20 11.87
N SER A 120 -22.35 -4.32 11.19
CA SER A 120 -22.11 -4.49 9.75
C SER A 120 -23.46 -4.37 9.03
N ILE A 121 -23.44 -3.77 7.83
CA ILE A 121 -24.54 -3.37 6.94
C ILE A 121 -24.94 -1.89 7.14
N VAL A 122 -24.67 -1.11 6.08
CA VAL A 122 -24.85 0.34 5.87
C VAL A 122 -25.67 1.05 6.95
N PRO A 123 -25.04 1.76 7.89
CA PRO A 123 -25.82 2.43 8.94
C PRO A 123 -26.36 3.74 8.39
N THR A 124 -27.67 3.91 8.41
CA THR A 124 -28.27 5.25 8.50
C THR A 124 -27.95 5.79 9.88
N TYR A 125 -26.78 6.42 10.01
CA TYR A 125 -26.35 6.98 11.28
C TYR A 125 -27.25 8.16 11.68
N ASP A 126 -27.57 8.25 12.97
CA ASP A 126 -28.33 9.37 13.51
C ASP A 126 -27.41 10.52 13.98
N LYS A 127 -27.99 11.67 14.30
CA LYS A 127 -27.24 12.83 14.79
C LYS A 127 -26.57 12.62 16.16
N TYR A 128 -26.86 11.52 16.85
CA TYR A 128 -26.33 11.18 18.18
C TYR A 128 -25.21 10.15 18.11
N THR A 129 -24.88 9.67 16.92
CA THR A 129 -23.75 8.78 16.69
C THR A 129 -22.45 9.58 16.68
N PHE A 130 -21.51 9.16 17.52
CA PHE A 130 -20.17 9.70 17.58
C PHE A 130 -19.17 8.65 17.07
N VAL A 131 -18.36 9.01 16.09
CA VAL A 131 -17.29 8.19 15.55
C VAL A 131 -16.05 8.36 16.41
N GLU A 132 -15.57 7.27 16.97
CA GLU A 132 -14.32 7.22 17.71
C GLU A 132 -13.14 6.95 16.79
N LYS A 133 -13.31 5.98 15.88
CA LYS A 133 -12.25 5.55 14.96
C LYS A 133 -12.83 4.81 13.77
N ILE A 134 -12.30 5.07 12.58
CA ILE A 134 -12.62 4.39 11.31
C ILE A 134 -11.42 3.54 10.93
N TYR A 135 -11.66 2.33 10.42
CA TYR A 135 -10.65 1.33 10.13
C TYR A 135 -10.86 0.77 8.72
N LEU A 136 -9.75 0.58 8.03
CA LEU A 136 -9.64 -0.17 6.79
C LEU A 136 -8.51 -1.18 6.96
N THR A 137 -8.86 -2.45 7.04
CA THR A 137 -7.93 -3.55 7.29
C THR A 137 -7.72 -4.36 6.01
N LEU A 138 -6.48 -4.48 5.57
CA LEU A 138 -6.07 -5.31 4.45
C LEU A 138 -5.41 -6.57 4.99
N ILE A 139 -6.01 -7.72 4.72
CA ILE A 139 -5.54 -9.02 5.18
C ILE A 139 -4.93 -9.75 3.98
N PHE A 140 -3.63 -9.94 4.04
CA PHE A 140 -2.86 -10.79 3.13
C PHE A 140 -2.54 -12.12 3.83
N GLU A 141 -2.12 -13.11 3.07
CA GLU A 141 -1.85 -14.47 3.59
C GLU A 141 -0.90 -14.50 4.79
N LEU A 142 0.13 -13.64 4.79
CA LEU A 142 1.17 -13.61 5.82
C LEU A 142 1.15 -12.35 6.70
N ASN A 143 0.37 -11.33 6.35
CA ASN A 143 0.45 -10.02 6.99
C ASN A 143 -0.90 -9.30 6.97
N THR A 144 -1.15 -8.49 8.00
CA THR A 144 -2.31 -7.62 8.07
C THR A 144 -1.85 -6.19 8.21
N TYR A 145 -2.44 -5.29 7.44
CA TYR A 145 -2.17 -3.85 7.50
C TYR A 145 -3.45 -3.11 7.86
N GLU A 146 -3.33 -2.11 8.73
CA GLU A 146 -4.46 -1.30 9.19
C GLU A 146 -4.22 0.16 8.83
N VAL A 147 -5.18 0.72 8.09
CA VAL A 147 -5.33 2.15 7.90
C VAL A 147 -6.45 2.62 8.81
N PHE A 148 -6.18 3.59 9.66
CA PHE A 148 -7.18 4.14 10.55
C PHE A 148 -7.25 5.67 10.50
N TYR A 149 -8.45 6.16 10.81
CA TYR A 149 -8.75 7.57 10.94
C TYR A 149 -9.51 7.83 12.25
N ILE A 150 -9.04 8.80 13.02
CA ILE A 150 -9.56 9.29 14.28
C ILE A 150 -9.99 10.74 14.02
N PRO A 151 -11.29 11.02 14.01
CA PRO A 151 -11.79 12.36 13.77
C PRO A 151 -11.54 13.29 14.95
N GLN A 152 -11.25 14.56 14.66
CA GLN A 152 -11.21 15.60 15.67
C GLN A 152 -12.63 15.93 16.18
N TYR A 153 -13.60 16.03 15.26
CA TYR A 153 -15.01 16.25 15.58
C TYR A 153 -15.78 14.97 15.37
N LYS A 154 -16.21 14.34 16.46
CA LYS A 154 -16.71 12.96 16.42
C LYS A 154 -18.12 12.80 15.87
N ASN A 155 -18.92 13.86 15.73
CA ASN A 155 -20.30 13.70 15.27
C ASN A 155 -20.32 13.14 13.84
N ILE A 156 -21.05 12.05 13.61
CA ILE A 156 -21.08 11.36 12.32
C ILE A 156 -21.49 12.27 11.14
N ASN A 157 -22.29 13.32 11.38
CA ASN A 157 -22.69 14.27 10.34
C ASN A 157 -21.60 15.27 9.97
N ASN A 158 -20.44 15.22 10.64
CA ASN A 158 -19.29 16.03 10.24
C ASN A 158 -18.85 15.64 8.83
N ALA A 159 -18.64 16.66 7.99
CA ALA A 159 -18.29 16.46 6.59
C ALA A 159 -16.99 15.65 6.39
N ASP A 160 -15.99 15.85 7.26
CA ASP A 160 -14.70 15.14 7.20
C ASP A 160 -14.88 13.63 7.47
N ILE A 161 -15.72 13.28 8.45
CA ILE A 161 -16.08 11.88 8.72
C ILE A 161 -16.80 11.27 7.52
N GLN A 162 -17.80 11.97 6.98
CA GLN A 162 -18.58 11.47 5.83
C GLN A 162 -17.72 11.29 4.58
N GLU A 163 -16.79 12.21 4.33
CA GLU A 163 -15.82 12.11 3.24
C GLU A 163 -14.88 10.92 3.46
N LYS A 164 -14.39 10.73 4.69
CA LYS A 164 -13.50 9.63 5.02
C LYS A 164 -14.16 8.25 4.88
N ILE A 165 -15.43 8.13 5.30
CA ILE A 165 -16.22 6.91 5.10
C ILE A 165 -16.31 6.59 3.60
N LYS A 166 -16.72 7.57 2.79
CA LYS A 166 -16.82 7.40 1.33
C LYS A 166 -15.49 7.02 0.69
N GLU A 167 -14.39 7.63 1.12
CA GLU A 167 -13.05 7.34 0.63
C GLU A 167 -12.67 5.88 0.89
N MET A 168 -12.80 5.40 2.14
CA MET A 168 -12.42 4.05 2.53
C MET A 168 -13.37 2.98 1.95
N GLU A 169 -14.67 3.26 1.88
CA GLU A 169 -15.65 2.37 1.23
C GLU A 169 -15.38 2.25 -0.27
N ARG A 170 -15.11 3.38 -0.96
CA ARG A 170 -14.74 3.38 -2.37
C ARG A 170 -13.47 2.57 -2.60
N PHE A 171 -12.46 2.75 -1.75
CA PHE A 171 -11.23 1.99 -1.86
C PHE A 171 -11.46 0.49 -1.70
N LYS A 172 -12.22 0.08 -0.67
CA LYS A 172 -12.62 -1.31 -0.46
C LYS A 172 -13.28 -1.90 -1.71
N LEU A 173 -14.29 -1.22 -2.25
CA LEU A 173 -15.06 -1.70 -3.39
C LEU A 173 -14.20 -1.83 -4.65
N VAL A 174 -13.31 -0.87 -4.93
CA VAL A 174 -12.39 -0.95 -6.08
C VAL A 174 -11.43 -2.13 -5.92
N VAL A 175 -10.87 -2.33 -4.73
CA VAL A 175 -9.96 -3.45 -4.46
C VAL A 175 -10.68 -4.79 -4.59
N GLU A 176 -11.88 -4.94 -4.04
CA GLU A 176 -12.68 -6.18 -4.18
C GLU A 176 -12.98 -6.50 -5.64
N ASN A 177 -13.38 -5.49 -6.43
CA ASN A 177 -13.66 -5.66 -7.86
C ASN A 177 -12.42 -6.09 -8.64
N GLU A 178 -11.26 -5.50 -8.35
CA GLU A 178 -10.02 -5.87 -9.03
C GLU A 178 -9.56 -7.26 -8.61
N ALA A 179 -9.61 -7.60 -7.32
CA ALA A 179 -9.30 -8.96 -6.85
C ALA A 179 -10.23 -10.02 -7.48
N ALA A 180 -11.52 -9.71 -7.66
CA ALA A 180 -12.46 -10.60 -8.34
C ALA A 180 -12.11 -10.82 -9.82
N LYS A 181 -11.72 -9.77 -10.55
CA LYS A 181 -11.26 -9.90 -11.95
C LYS A 181 -10.06 -10.83 -12.07
N PHE A 182 -9.08 -10.70 -11.17
CA PHE A 182 -7.92 -11.59 -11.13
C PHE A 182 -8.32 -13.06 -10.87
N LYS A 183 -9.23 -13.30 -9.92
CA LYS A 183 -9.73 -14.66 -9.64
C LYS A 183 -10.45 -15.26 -10.85
N ASN A 184 -11.28 -14.48 -11.54
CA ASN A 184 -12.02 -14.94 -12.71
C ASN A 184 -11.08 -15.28 -13.88
N ALA A 185 -10.09 -14.43 -14.18
CA ALA A 185 -9.10 -14.70 -15.22
C ALA A 185 -8.28 -15.99 -14.94
N LYS A 186 -8.00 -16.28 -13.67
CA LYS A 186 -7.34 -17.53 -13.25
C LYS A 186 -8.24 -18.76 -13.41
N ILE A 187 -9.56 -18.60 -13.24
CA ILE A 187 -10.53 -19.69 -13.44
C ILE A 187 -10.73 -19.97 -14.92
N GLU A 188 -10.87 -18.93 -15.76
CA GLU A 188 -10.99 -19.06 -17.22
C GLU A 188 -9.78 -19.80 -17.81
N SER A 189 -8.56 -19.36 -17.50
CA SER A 189 -7.34 -20.05 -17.95
C SER A 189 -7.25 -21.50 -17.47
N ASN A 190 -7.64 -21.80 -16.23
CA ASN A 190 -7.67 -23.19 -15.74
C ASN A 190 -8.76 -24.04 -16.41
N ASN A 191 -9.88 -23.45 -16.80
CA ASN A 191 -10.95 -24.16 -17.52
C ASN A 191 -10.56 -24.44 -18.97
N ASP A 192 -9.87 -23.50 -19.62
CA ASP A 192 -9.34 -23.70 -20.97
C ASP A 192 -8.32 -24.86 -21.00
N ILE A 193 -7.39 -24.90 -20.04
CA ILE A 193 -6.42 -26.01 -19.91
C ILE A 193 -7.13 -27.35 -19.72
N LYS A 194 -8.15 -27.42 -18.84
CA LYS A 194 -8.90 -28.67 -18.62
C LYS A 194 -9.65 -29.12 -19.87
N LYS A 195 -10.21 -28.18 -20.63
CA LYS A 195 -10.93 -28.48 -21.87
C LYS A 195 -9.98 -29.04 -22.93
N ASP A 196 -8.79 -28.44 -23.06
CA ASP A 196 -7.76 -28.92 -23.98
C ASP A 196 -7.30 -30.34 -23.61
N ASP A 197 -7.10 -30.62 -22.31
CA ASP A 197 -6.77 -31.96 -21.82
C ASP A 197 -7.87 -33.00 -22.11
N ASP A 198 -9.15 -32.64 -21.90
CA ASP A 198 -10.30 -33.50 -22.18
C ASP A 198 -10.42 -33.80 -23.68
N ASP A 199 -10.21 -32.81 -24.55
CA ASP A 199 -10.28 -32.98 -26.00
C ASP A 199 -9.09 -33.81 -26.53
N ILE A 200 -7.89 -33.63 -25.98
CA ILE A 200 -6.73 -34.51 -26.27
C ILE A 200 -7.01 -35.96 -25.85
N SER A 201 -7.65 -36.17 -24.69
CA SER A 201 -7.98 -37.52 -24.20
C SER A 201 -8.98 -38.25 -25.12
N LYS A 202 -9.99 -37.54 -25.62
CA LYS A 202 -10.97 -38.08 -26.59
C LYS A 202 -10.31 -38.44 -27.91
N ILE A 203 -9.46 -37.56 -28.44
CA ILE A 203 -8.73 -37.82 -29.69
C ILE A 203 -7.79 -39.02 -29.53
N SER A 204 -7.12 -39.15 -28.38
CA SER A 204 -6.29 -40.32 -28.06
C SER A 204 -7.09 -41.62 -28.07
N ASN A 205 -8.29 -41.64 -27.48
CA ASN A 205 -9.16 -42.81 -27.47
C ASN A 205 -9.68 -43.15 -28.87
N SER A 206 -10.10 -42.15 -29.65
CA SER A 206 -10.52 -42.37 -31.05
C SER A 206 -9.37 -42.89 -31.94
N LEU A 207 -8.13 -42.49 -31.68
CA LEU A 207 -6.96 -43.04 -32.38
C LEU A 207 -6.70 -44.51 -32.01
N LYS A 208 -6.91 -44.90 -30.74
CA LYS A 208 -6.80 -46.31 -30.30
C LYS A 208 -7.88 -47.18 -30.92
N GLU A 209 -9.12 -46.70 -30.96
CA GLU A 209 -10.23 -47.40 -31.65
C GLU A 209 -9.99 -47.49 -33.16
N LEU A 210 -9.46 -46.45 -33.78
CA LEU A 210 -9.12 -46.49 -35.21
C LEU A 210 -8.02 -47.53 -35.49
N GLN A 211 -7.04 -47.64 -34.59
CA GLN A 211 -5.98 -48.64 -34.67
C GLN A 211 -6.54 -50.06 -34.52
N SER A 212 -7.45 -50.30 -33.57
CA SER A 212 -8.05 -51.63 -33.40
C SER A 212 -8.90 -52.06 -34.60
N LEU A 213 -9.61 -51.12 -35.24
CA LEU A 213 -10.37 -51.40 -36.47
C LEU A 213 -9.46 -51.73 -37.67
N LYS A 214 -8.27 -51.12 -37.73
CA LYS A 214 -7.24 -51.48 -38.72
C LYS A 214 -6.69 -52.88 -38.46
N ASP A 215 -6.36 -53.20 -37.22
CA ASP A 215 -5.78 -54.49 -36.83
C ASP A 215 -6.78 -55.65 -37.02
N GLN A 216 -8.09 -55.36 -37.05
CA GLN A 216 -9.16 -56.31 -37.39
C GLN A 216 -9.44 -56.42 -38.90
N GLU A 217 -8.65 -55.77 -39.76
CA GLU A 217 -8.82 -55.69 -41.23
C GLU A 217 -10.19 -55.11 -41.67
N ILE A 218 -10.87 -54.37 -40.80
CA ILE A 218 -12.17 -53.75 -41.10
C ILE A 218 -12.00 -52.49 -41.98
N LEU A 219 -10.87 -51.81 -41.85
CA LEU A 219 -10.51 -50.62 -42.64
C LEU A 219 -9.36 -50.94 -43.58
N THR A 220 -9.44 -50.41 -44.80
CA THR A 220 -8.30 -50.43 -45.73
C THR A 220 -7.21 -49.45 -45.29
N GLU A 221 -5.98 -49.66 -45.76
CA GLU A 221 -4.81 -48.82 -45.43
C GLU A 221 -5.03 -47.34 -45.81
N GLU A 222 -5.74 -47.08 -46.92
CA GLU A 222 -6.09 -45.73 -47.36
C GLU A 222 -7.13 -45.07 -46.44
N GLU A 223 -8.21 -45.76 -46.10
CA GLU A 223 -9.27 -45.24 -45.20
C GLU A 223 -8.76 -44.98 -43.78
N PHE A 224 -7.85 -45.82 -43.28
CA PHE A 224 -7.19 -45.60 -42.00
C PHE A 224 -6.35 -44.33 -41.99
N ASN A 225 -5.53 -44.12 -43.02
CA ASN A 225 -4.65 -42.96 -43.11
C ASN A 225 -5.43 -41.65 -43.26
N GLU A 226 -6.54 -41.66 -44.01
CA GLU A 226 -7.41 -40.49 -44.16
C GLU A 226 -8.08 -40.13 -42.82
N LYS A 227 -8.67 -41.11 -42.12
CA LYS A 227 -9.31 -40.89 -40.81
C LYS A 227 -8.33 -40.47 -39.73
N LYS A 228 -7.12 -41.04 -39.72
CA LYS A 228 -6.04 -40.66 -38.81
C LYS A 228 -5.60 -39.21 -39.03
N LYS A 229 -5.49 -38.78 -40.30
CA LYS A 229 -5.13 -37.40 -40.65
C LYS A 229 -6.17 -36.41 -40.12
N VAL A 230 -7.46 -36.69 -40.29
CA VAL A 230 -8.56 -35.84 -39.79
C VAL A 230 -8.54 -35.72 -38.27
N LEU A 231 -8.24 -36.81 -37.55
CA LEU A 231 -8.13 -36.77 -36.07
C LEU A 231 -6.92 -35.96 -35.61
N LEU A 232 -5.79 -36.04 -36.32
CA LEU A 232 -4.57 -35.29 -35.99
C LEU A 232 -4.68 -33.79 -36.34
N GLU A 233 -5.44 -33.44 -37.38
CA GLU A 233 -5.71 -32.03 -37.73
C GLU A 233 -6.52 -31.30 -36.65
N LYS A 234 -7.28 -32.03 -35.82
CA LYS A 234 -8.04 -31.47 -34.69
C LYS A 234 -7.19 -31.14 -33.45
N ILE A 235 -5.90 -31.50 -33.44
CA ILE A 235 -4.95 -31.21 -32.36
C ILE A 235 -4.14 -29.91 -32.64
N LYS A 236 -4.24 -29.33 -33.84
CA LYS A 236 -3.55 -28.08 -34.22
C LYS A 236 -4.33 -26.84 -33.83
#